data_AF-R9MCF2-F1
#
_entry.id   AF-R9MCF2-F1
#
_cell.length_a   1.000
_cell.length_b   1.000
_cell.length_c   1.000
_cell.angle_alpha   90.00
_cell.angle_beta   90.00
_cell.angle_gamma   90.00
#
_symmetry.space_group_name_H-M   'P 1'
#
loop_
_entity.id
_entity.type
_entity.pdbx_description
1 polymer ?
#
loop_
_entity_poly.entity_id
_entity_poly.type
_entity_poly.pdbx_seq_one_letter_code
_entity_poly.pdbx_strand_id
1 'polypeptide(L)' 'MVPTTKMELRKLVSDTTVDMYEELTPELIRLINETKNNTSLTEAQKQDEILLHMVGYVKSCTNEIIIEVLSEILGLEG' A
#
# COMPACT_ATOMS: atom_id res chain seq x y z
N MET A 1 -8.70 5.69 18.84
CA MET A 1 -8.42 6.92 19.64
C MET A 1 -8.64 8.15 18.75
N VAL A 2 -9.30 9.23 19.23
CA VAL A 2 -9.46 10.47 18.44
C VAL A 2 -8.26 11.41 18.69
N PRO A 3 -7.39 11.69 17.71
CA PRO A 3 -6.29 12.63 17.87
C PRO A 3 -6.81 14.06 18.12
N THR A 4 -6.28 14.71 19.14
CA THR A 4 -6.64 16.10 19.50
C THR A 4 -5.56 17.10 19.11
N THR A 5 -4.35 16.62 18.81
CA THR A 5 -3.23 17.44 18.35
C THR A 5 -2.71 16.99 16.98
N LYS A 6 -2.06 17.90 16.26
CA LYS A 6 -1.37 17.59 15.00
C LYS A 6 -0.27 16.53 15.17
N MET A 7 0.33 16.47 16.36
CA MET A 7 1.38 15.51 16.67
C MET A 7 0.83 14.09 16.80
N GLU A 8 -0.29 13.93 17.52
CA GLU A 8 -1.00 12.65 17.64
C GLU A 8 -1.48 12.16 16.27
N LEU A 9 -2.11 13.04 15.47
CA LEU A 9 -2.57 12.68 14.13
C LEU A 9 -1.39 12.27 13.22
N ARG A 10 -0.28 13.02 13.27
CA ARG A 10 0.92 12.68 12.50
C ARG A 10 1.45 11.30 12.89
N LYS A 11 1.50 11.01 14.19
CA LYS A 11 1.96 9.71 14.70
C LYS A 11 1.07 8.59 14.17
N LEU A 12 -0.25 8.70 14.34
CA LEU A 12 -1.20 7.72 13.83
C LEU A 12 -1.01 7.47 12.32
N VAL A 13 -1.04 8.53 11.51
CA VAL A 13 -0.88 8.39 10.05
C VAL A 13 0.48 7.78 9.69
N SER A 14 1.55 8.15 10.39
CA SER A 14 2.90 7.65 10.09
C SER A 14 3.04 6.17 10.46
N ASP A 15 2.57 5.78 11.64
CA ASP A 15 2.59 4.39 12.12
C ASP A 15 1.79 3.50 11.14
N THR A 16 0.53 3.87 10.84
CA THR A 16 -0.30 3.15 9.84
C THR A 16 0.35 3.07 8.45
N THR A 17 1.01 4.15 8.01
CA THR A 17 1.68 4.16 6.70
C THR A 17 2.85 3.18 6.67
N VAL A 18 3.62 3.09 7.75
CA VAL A 18 4.73 2.15 7.85
C VAL A 18 4.20 0.72 7.84
N ASP A 19 3.21 0.42 8.68
CA ASP A 19 2.61 -0.92 8.75
C ASP A 19 2.10 -1.38 7.37
N MET A 20 1.38 -0.50 6.67
CA MET A 20 0.85 -0.78 5.34
C MET A 20 1.95 -1.03 4.30
N TYR A 21 3.03 -0.24 4.33
CA TYR A 21 4.17 -0.46 3.43
C TYR A 21 4.89 -1.77 3.74
N GLU A 22 5.04 -2.14 5.01
CA GLU A 22 5.67 -3.39 5.40
C GLU A 22 4.84 -4.61 4.95
N GLU A 23 3.51 -4.50 4.96
CA GLU A 23 2.61 -5.56 4.49
C GLU A 23 2.57 -5.69 2.97
N LEU A 24 2.35 -4.59 2.24
CA LEU A 24 2.09 -4.62 0.81
C LEU A 24 3.36 -4.65 -0.07
N THR A 25 4.48 -4.09 0.41
CA THR A 25 5.72 -4.02 -0.40
C THR A 25 6.27 -5.40 -0.78
N PRO A 26 6.33 -6.40 0.13
CA PRO A 26 6.76 -7.75 -0.23
C PRO A 26 5.93 -8.37 -1.34
N GLU A 27 4.61 -8.15 -1.35
CA GLU A 27 3.73 -8.64 -2.40
C GLU A 27 4.03 -7.98 -3.74
N LEU A 28 4.19 -6.65 -3.77
CA LEU A 28 4.58 -5.95 -4.99
C LEU A 28 5.90 -6.47 -5.57
N ILE A 29 6.91 -6.69 -4.72
CA ILE A 29 8.21 -7.24 -5.13
C ILE A 29 8.03 -8.64 -5.75
N ARG A 30 7.20 -9.49 -5.12
CA ARG A 30 6.89 -10.83 -5.64
C ARG A 30 6.28 -10.74 -7.04
N LEU A 31 5.25 -9.91 -7.23
CA LEU A 31 4.56 -9.73 -8.52
C LEU A 31 5.53 -9.23 -9.60
N ILE A 32 6.34 -8.20 -9.29
CA ILE A 32 7.33 -7.67 -10.23
C ILE A 32 8.34 -8.76 -10.64
N ASN A 33 8.80 -9.58 -9.69
CA ASN A 33 9.73 -10.66 -9.99
C ASN A 33 9.09 -11.76 -10.84
N GLU A 34 7.83 -12.11 -10.58
CA GLU A 34 7.07 -13.05 -11.41
C GLU A 34 6.92 -12.54 -12.85
N THR A 35 6.53 -11.27 -13.03
CA THR A 35 6.42 -10.64 -14.37
C THR A 35 7.76 -10.60 -15.10
N LYS A 36 8.86 -10.24 -14.43
CA LYS A 36 10.21 -10.20 -15.04
C LYS A 36 10.63 -11.57 -15.58
N ASN A 37 10.33 -12.63 -14.85
CA ASN A 37 10.70 -14.00 -15.20
C ASN A 37 9.66 -14.68 -16.11
N ASN A 38 8.56 -14.01 -16.45
CA ASN A 38 7.53 -14.58 -17.31
C ASN A 38 8.01 -14.65 -18.77
N THR A 39 8.31 -15.86 -19.25
CA THR A 39 8.79 -16.11 -20.62
C THR A 39 7.69 -16.01 -21.69
N SER A 40 6.42 -15.92 -21.29
CA SER A 40 5.29 -15.76 -22.23
C SER A 40 5.08 -14.31 -22.69
N LEU A 41 5.78 -13.35 -22.06
CA LEU A 41 5.63 -11.92 -22.33
C LEU A 41 6.87 -11.39 -23.06
N THR A 42 6.63 -10.46 -23.99
CA THR A 42 7.70 -9.61 -24.53
C THR A 42 8.19 -8.63 -23.47
N GLU A 43 9.40 -8.10 -23.64
CA GLU A 43 9.94 -7.10 -22.69
C GLU A 43 9.07 -5.85 -22.58
N ALA A 44 8.42 -5.42 -23.66
CA ALA A 44 7.46 -4.31 -23.61
C ALA A 44 6.25 -4.64 -22.72
N GLN A 45 5.66 -5.82 -22.89
CA GLN A 45 4.54 -6.27 -22.06
C GLN A 45 4.92 -6.41 -20.58
N LYS A 46 6.13 -6.88 -20.29
CA LYS A 46 6.62 -6.94 -18.90
C LYS A 46 6.70 -5.56 -18.26
N GLN A 47 7.17 -4.55 -18.99
CA GLN A 47 7.22 -3.18 -18.48
C GLN A 47 5.81 -2.64 -18.21
N ASP A 48 4.87 -2.86 -19.12
CA ASP A 48 3.48 -2.45 -18.95
C ASP A 48 2.83 -3.10 -17.71
N GLU A 49 3.03 -4.41 -17.52
CA GLU A 49 2.52 -5.13 -16.35
C GLU A 49 3.17 -4.68 -15.03
N ILE A 50 4.48 -4.45 -15.01
CA ILE A 50 5.18 -3.93 -13.83
C ILE A 50 4.62 -2.56 -13.44
N LEU A 51 4.40 -1.66 -14.41
CA LEU A 51 3.79 -0.36 -14.15
C LEU A 51 2.37 -0.52 -13.60
N LEU A 52 1.59 -1.46 -14.13
CA LEU A 52 0.26 -1.77 -13.62
C LEU A 52 0.29 -2.23 -12.16
N HIS A 53 1.23 -3.11 -11.80
CA HIS A 53 1.41 -3.54 -10.41
C HIS A 53 1.80 -2.37 -9.49
N MET A 54 2.71 -1.50 -9.93
CA MET A 54 3.12 -0.33 -9.14
C MET A 54 1.96 0.65 -8.92
N VAL A 55 1.14 0.92 -9.95
CA VAL A 55 -0.04 1.79 -9.83
C VAL A 55 -1.08 1.15 -8.91
N GLY A 56 -1.30 -0.16 -9.02
CA GLY A 56 -2.17 -0.92 -8.12
C GLY A 56 -1.75 -0.79 -6.67
N TYR A 57 -0.46 -1.01 -6.39
CA TYR A 57 0.12 -0.87 -5.05
C TYR A 57 -0.08 0.52 -4.45
N VAL A 58 0.23 1.59 -5.19
CA VAL A 58 0.08 2.97 -4.71
C VAL A 58 -1.38 3.26 -4.35
N LYS A 59 -2.32 2.79 -5.18
CA LYS A 59 -3.75 2.96 -4.94
C LYS A 59 -4.20 2.19 -3.69
N SER A 60 -3.83 0.91 -3.57
CA SER A 60 -4.19 0.10 -2.40
C SER A 60 -3.62 0.68 -1.12
N CYS A 61 -2.33 1.00 -1.07
CA CYS A 61 -1.70 1.64 0.09
C CYS A 61 -2.45 2.90 0.52
N THR A 62 -2.78 3.80 -0.42
CA THR A 62 -3.47 5.05 -0.09
C THR A 62 -4.88 4.79 0.47
N ASN A 63 -5.60 3.84 -0.10
CA ASN A 63 -6.95 3.49 0.34
C ASN A 63 -6.94 2.85 1.72
N GLU A 64 -6.06 1.87 1.94
CA GLU A 64 -5.98 1.14 3.20
C GLU A 64 -5.50 2.03 4.34
N ILE A 65 -4.49 2.88 4.11
CA ILE A 65 -4.07 3.88 5.10
C ILE A 65 -5.22 4.80 5.50
N ILE A 66 -6.01 5.31 4.54
CA ILE A 66 -7.15 6.17 4.84
C ILE A 66 -8.23 5.43 5.63
N ILE A 67 -8.54 4.19 5.24
CA ILE A 67 -9.57 3.38 5.90
C ILE A 67 -9.16 3.08 7.34
N GLU A 68 -7.93 2.62 7.55
CA GLU A 68 -7.41 2.27 8.88
C GLU A 68 -7.37 3.50 9.79
N VAL A 69 -6.79 4.61 9.31
CA VAL A 69 -6.73 5.87 10.09
C VAL A 69 -8.12 6.35 10.46
N LEU A 70 -9.08 6.33 9.54
CA LEU A 70 -10.46 6.77 9.83
C LEU A 70 -11.18 5.78 10.75
N SER A 71 -10.92 4.48 10.63
CA SER A 71 -11.53 3.45 11.49
C SER A 71 -11.07 3.62 12.93
N GLU A 72 -9.78 3.82 13.16
CA GLU A 72 -9.20 4.08 14.49
C GLU A 72 -9.69 5.40 15.10
N ILE A 73 -9.86 6.45 14.28
CA ILE A 73 -10.42 7.74 14.72
C ILE A 73 -11.89 7.59 15.10
N LEU A 74 -12.69 6.93 14.27
CA LEU A 74 -14.14 6.81 14.45
C LEU A 74 -14.53 5.69 15.43
N GLY A 75 -13.57 4.85 15.85
CA GLY A 75 -13.82 3.69 16.71
C GLY A 75 -14.65 2.62 16.00
N LEU A 76 -14.40 2.42 14.70
CA LEU A 76 -15.11 1.44 13.86
C LEU A 76 -14.45 0.06 13.87
N GLU A 77 -13.28 -0.07 14.50
CA GLU A 77 -12.62 -1.35 14.73
C GLU A 77 -13.42 -2.16 15.76
N GLY A 78 -14.13 -3.19 15.28
CA GLY A 78 -14.91 -4.15 16.06
C GLY A 78 -14.92 -5.52 15.39
#